data_AF-A0A975IIX7-F1
#
_entry.id   AF-A0A975IIX7-F1
#
_cell.length_a   1.000
_cell.length_b   1.000
_cell.length_c   1.000
_cell.angle_alpha   90.00
_cell.angle_beta   90.00
_cell.angle_gamma   90.00
#
_symmetry.space_group_name_H-M   'P 1'
#
loop_
_entity.id
_entity.type
_entity.pdbx_description
1 polymer ?
#
loop_
_entity_poly.entity_id
_entity_poly.type
_entity_poly.pdbx_seq_one_letter_code
_entity_poly.pdbx_strand_id
1 'polypeptide(L)'
;MADLSKLKKRNRFGDPPQVEAAGDNLSAPEVAPIALAVIPNEATVKLSRPARKTGRTEAFGTRVSGDFLKEFKRIAFEDDLKFVELLELSLEAYKIQRKITKSLKA
;
A
#
# COMPACT_ATOMS: atom_id res chain seq x y z
N MET A 1 -35.09 -15.82 24.40
CA MET A 1 -34.81 -14.50 23.80
C MET A 1 -33.60 -13.91 24.49
N ALA A 2 -32.66 -13.30 23.77
CA ALA A 2 -31.46 -12.70 24.37
C ALA A 2 -31.76 -11.26 24.85
N ASP A 3 -31.41 -10.95 26.09
CA ASP A 3 -31.62 -9.63 26.70
C ASP A 3 -30.52 -8.63 26.29
N LEU A 4 -30.89 -7.64 25.47
CA LEU A 4 -30.00 -6.60 24.93
C LEU A 4 -30.00 -5.30 25.76
N SER A 5 -30.58 -5.31 26.95
CA SER A 5 -30.80 -4.15 27.82
C SER A 5 -29.51 -3.45 28.28
N LYS A 6 -28.35 -4.12 28.17
CA LYS A 6 -27.03 -3.56 28.52
C LYS A 6 -26.31 -2.88 27.36
N LEU A 7 -26.80 -3.03 26.12
CA LEU A 7 -26.18 -2.43 24.93
C LEU A 7 -26.54 -0.95 24.75
N LYS A 8 -27.62 -0.47 25.39
CA LYS A 8 -28.14 0.90 25.22
C LYS A 8 -27.47 1.96 26.10
N LYS A 9 -26.59 1.60 27.04
CA LYS A 9 -26.11 2.52 28.09
C LYS A 9 -24.71 3.09 27.90
N ARG A 10 -24.00 2.78 26.80
CA ARG A 10 -22.62 3.26 26.61
C ARG A 10 -22.51 4.12 25.36
N ASN A 11 -23.11 5.31 25.41
CA ASN A 11 -22.92 6.31 24.37
C ASN A 11 -21.54 6.95 24.55
N ARG A 12 -20.49 6.32 23.99
CA ARG A 12 -19.10 6.83 24.03
C ARG A 12 -18.83 7.98 23.06
N PHE A 13 -19.84 8.35 22.28
CA PHE A 13 -19.71 9.28 21.16
C PHE A 13 -20.32 10.67 21.44
N GLY A 14 -20.74 10.91 22.69
CA GLY A 14 -21.39 12.17 23.08
C GLY A 14 -22.85 12.26 22.63
N ASP A 15 -23.49 13.38 22.94
CA ASP A 15 -24.83 13.67 22.45
C ASP A 15 -24.77 13.96 20.93
N PRO A 16 -25.76 13.48 20.16
CA PRO A 16 -25.79 13.77 18.73
C PRO A 16 -25.81 15.29 18.52
N PRO A 17 -25.08 15.81 17.51
CA PRO A 17 -25.09 17.22 17.18
C PRO A 17 -26.53 17.69 16.92
N GLN A 18 -26.86 18.91 17.37
CA GLN A 18 -28.14 19.53 17.08
C GLN A 18 -28.33 19.65 15.56
N VAL A 19 -29.58 19.63 15.09
CA VAL A 19 -29.89 19.62 13.64
C VAL A 19 -29.29 20.82 12.90
N GLU A 20 -29.13 21.95 13.60
CA GLU A 20 -28.47 23.16 13.07
C GLU A 20 -26.95 23.00 12.87
N ALA A 21 -26.31 22.05 13.56
CA ALA A 21 -24.91 21.69 13.37
C ALA A 21 -24.70 20.64 12.28
N ALA A 22 -25.78 20.14 11.65
CA ALA A 22 -25.67 19.31 10.46
C ALA A 22 -25.25 20.20 9.27
N GLY A 23 -24.26 19.74 8.50
CA GLY A 23 -23.81 20.47 7.33
C GLY A 23 -24.90 20.58 6.26
N ASP A 24 -24.87 21.66 5.48
CA ASP A 24 -25.85 22.00 4.44
C ASP A 24 -25.73 21.13 3.16
N ASN A 25 -25.23 19.90 3.31
CA ASN A 25 -24.94 18.98 2.19
C ASN A 25 -26.21 18.55 1.43
N LEU A 26 -27.39 18.64 2.06
CA LEU A 26 -28.66 18.24 1.47
C LEU A 26 -29.25 19.30 0.53
N SER A 27 -28.87 20.57 0.71
CA SER A 27 -29.32 21.70 -0.13
C SER A 27 -28.32 22.01 -1.24
N ALA A 28 -27.14 21.39 -1.23
CA ALA A 28 -26.12 21.56 -2.25
C ALA A 28 -26.57 20.96 -3.60
N PRO A 29 -26.31 21.65 -4.73
CA PRO A 29 -26.62 21.13 -6.05
C PRO A 29 -25.84 19.84 -6.34
N GLU A 30 -26.49 18.83 -6.95
CA GLU A 30 -25.87 17.55 -7.31
C GLU A 30 -24.71 17.68 -8.32
N VAL A 31 -24.64 18.81 -9.04
CA VAL A 31 -23.58 19.12 -9.99
C VAL A 31 -22.75 20.27 -9.45
N ALA A 32 -21.49 20.00 -9.10
CA ALA A 32 -20.56 21.02 -8.66
C ALA A 32 -20.20 21.96 -9.84
N PRO A 33 -20.29 23.30 -9.68
CA PRO A 33 -19.72 24.22 -10.65
C PRO A 33 -18.21 23.98 -10.74
N ILE A 34 -17.68 23.87 -11.96
CA ILE A 34 -16.26 23.69 -12.24
C ILE A 34 -15.53 24.99 -11.87
N ALA A 35 -15.20 25.15 -10.60
CA ALA A 35 -14.32 26.21 -10.12
C ALA A 35 -12.87 25.72 -10.23
N LEU A 36 -12.12 26.28 -11.19
CA LEU A 36 -10.66 26.26 -11.11
C LEU A 36 -10.23 27.09 -9.89
N ALA A 37 -10.09 26.43 -8.73
CA ALA A 37 -9.48 27.04 -7.55
C ALA A 37 -8.64 25.99 -6.81
N VAL A 38 -7.34 26.23 -6.82
CA VAL A 38 -6.30 25.44 -6.13
C VAL A 38 -6.30 25.81 -4.65
N ILE A 39 -6.68 24.90 -3.74
CA ILE A 39 -6.25 24.85 -2.32
C ILE A 39 -6.16 23.36 -1.88
N PRO A 40 -5.15 22.94 -1.08
CA PRO A 40 -4.76 21.55 -0.89
C PRO A 40 -5.38 20.90 0.37
N ASN A 41 -5.49 19.56 0.31
CA ASN A 41 -5.81 18.61 1.39
C ASN A 41 -7.27 18.24 1.64
N GLU A 42 -7.87 17.37 0.79
CA GLU A 42 -8.95 16.47 1.23
C GLU A 42 -8.82 15.07 0.60
N ALA A 43 -9.12 14.07 1.41
CA ALA A 43 -8.82 12.67 1.21
C ALA A 43 -9.59 12.01 0.05
N THR A 44 -8.84 11.67 -1.00
CA THR A 44 -8.92 10.42 -1.77
C THR A 44 -10.32 9.83 -1.98
N VAL A 45 -11.04 10.34 -2.99
CA VAL A 45 -11.88 9.46 -3.81
C VAL A 45 -10.94 8.40 -4.39
N LYS A 46 -11.00 7.16 -3.87
CA LYS A 46 -10.32 6.02 -4.48
C LYS A 46 -11.02 5.70 -5.80
N LEU A 47 -10.72 6.51 -6.81
CA LEU A 47 -10.83 6.13 -8.21
C LEU A 47 -9.85 4.97 -8.38
N SER A 48 -10.36 3.75 -8.25
CA SER A 48 -9.68 2.54 -8.70
C SER A 48 -9.58 2.61 -10.22
N ARG A 49 -8.70 3.47 -10.71
CA ARG A 49 -8.16 3.33 -12.06
C ARG A 49 -7.20 2.17 -11.95
N PRO A 50 -7.41 1.06 -12.69
CA PRO A 50 -6.39 0.04 -12.78
C PRO A 50 -5.11 0.73 -13.23
N ALA A 51 -4.04 0.61 -12.44
CA ALA A 51 -2.76 1.21 -12.76
C ALA A 51 -2.38 0.74 -14.16
N ARG A 52 -2.45 1.66 -15.14
CA ARG A 52 -2.13 1.34 -16.53
C ARG A 52 -0.70 0.81 -16.55
N LYS A 53 -0.49 -0.35 -17.17
CA LYS A 53 0.83 -0.99 -17.27
C LYS A 53 1.80 0.02 -17.90
N THR A 54 2.69 0.59 -17.09
CA THR A 54 3.62 1.65 -17.51
C THR A 54 4.82 1.12 -18.28
N GLY A 55 4.97 -0.21 -18.37
CA GLY A 55 6.09 -0.87 -19.04
C GLY A 55 7.45 -0.69 -18.35
N ARG A 56 7.50 0.03 -17.21
CA ARG A 56 8.75 0.32 -16.49
C ARG A 56 9.24 -0.84 -15.64
N THR A 57 8.34 -1.70 -15.15
CA THR A 57 8.67 -2.86 -14.31
C THR A 57 7.88 -4.09 -14.76
N GLU A 58 8.50 -5.25 -14.67
CA GLU A 58 7.89 -6.55 -14.95
C GLU A 58 7.67 -7.34 -13.65
N ALA A 59 6.59 -8.12 -13.60
CA ALA A 59 6.30 -8.95 -12.44
C ALA A 59 7.22 -10.18 -12.43
N PHE A 60 7.94 -10.38 -11.32
CA PHE A 60 8.81 -11.53 -11.14
C PHE A 60 8.20 -12.51 -10.13
N GLY A 61 7.59 -13.59 -10.62
CA GLY A 61 6.92 -14.60 -9.80
C GLY A 61 7.69 -15.92 -9.78
N THR A 62 8.24 -16.28 -8.63
CA THR A 62 9.00 -17.53 -8.44
C THR A 62 8.45 -18.35 -7.27
N ARG A 63 8.65 -19.68 -7.33
CA ARG A 63 8.43 -20.58 -6.19
C ARG A 63 9.79 -20.92 -5.59
N VAL A 64 9.92 -20.72 -4.28
CA VAL A 64 11.16 -20.94 -3.52
C VAL A 64 10.89 -21.79 -2.30
N SER A 65 11.93 -22.39 -1.73
CA SER A 65 11.83 -23.13 -0.48
C SER A 65 11.51 -22.17 0.69
N GLY A 66 10.88 -22.71 1.74
CA GLY A 66 10.50 -21.93 2.91
C GLY A 66 11.71 -21.35 3.65
N ASP A 67 12.79 -22.12 3.77
CA ASP A 67 13.99 -21.68 4.50
C ASP A 67 14.74 -20.56 3.76
N PHE A 68 14.85 -20.67 2.43
CA PHE A 68 15.37 -19.59 1.60
C PHE A 68 14.58 -18.30 1.82
N LEU A 69 13.25 -18.38 1.83
CA LEU A 69 12.41 -17.18 2.01
C LEU A 69 12.58 -16.56 3.40
N LYS A 70 12.81 -17.36 4.45
CA LYS A 70 13.08 -16.85 5.80
C LYS A 70 14.40 -16.07 5.84
N GLU A 71 15.47 -16.66 5.32
CA GLU A 71 16.80 -16.02 5.30
C GLU A 71 16.79 -14.75 4.44
N PHE A 72 16.16 -14.83 3.26
CA PHE A 72 16.05 -13.69 2.35
C PHE A 72 15.32 -12.51 2.99
N LYS A 73 14.21 -12.77 3.70
CA LYS A 73 13.48 -11.73 4.44
C LYS A 73 14.30 -11.14 5.57
N ARG A 74 15.08 -11.96 6.27
CA ARG A 74 15.94 -11.51 7.36
C ARG A 74 17.01 -10.55 6.85
N ILE A 75 17.75 -10.91 5.80
CA ILE A 75 18.78 -10.06 5.20
C ILE A 75 18.17 -8.77 4.68
N ALA A 76 17.06 -8.85 3.94
CA ALA A 76 16.37 -7.66 3.44
C ALA A 76 15.93 -6.71 4.56
N PHE A 77 15.54 -7.24 5.72
CA PHE A 77 15.17 -6.43 6.88
C PHE A 77 16.40 -5.84 7.59
N GLU A 78 17.48 -6.60 7.73
CA GLU A 78 18.73 -6.14 8.35
C GLU A 78 19.37 -4.99 7.55
N ASP A 79 19.28 -5.03 6.22
CA ASP A 79 19.87 -4.04 5.31
C ASP A 79 18.89 -2.92 4.88
N ASP A 80 17.65 -2.90 5.39
CA ASP A 80 16.57 -1.98 4.98
C ASP A 80 16.32 -1.94 3.46
N LEU A 81 16.42 -3.09 2.79
CA LEU A 81 16.27 -3.23 1.34
C LEU A 81 14.89 -3.75 0.93
N LYS A 82 14.40 -3.27 -0.22
CA LYS A 82 13.25 -3.93 -0.88
C LYS A 82 13.70 -5.27 -1.45
N PHE A 83 12.80 -6.24 -1.48
CA PHE A 83 13.08 -7.56 -2.06
C PHE A 83 13.57 -7.49 -3.51
N VAL A 84 13.09 -6.50 -4.27
CA VAL A 84 13.53 -6.28 -5.65
C VAL A 84 15.00 -5.81 -5.70
N GLU A 85 15.39 -4.87 -4.83
CA GLU A 85 16.75 -4.35 -4.76
C GLU A 85 17.74 -5.44 -4.34
N LEU A 86 17.39 -6.25 -3.34
CA LEU A 86 18.20 -7.39 -2.91
C LEU A 86 18.35 -8.44 -4.04
N LEU A 87 17.30 -8.66 -4.84
CA LEU A 87 17.38 -9.54 -6.01
C LEU A 87 18.32 -8.98 -7.08
N GLU A 88 18.26 -7.69 -7.37
CA GLU A 88 19.16 -7.03 -8.34
C GLU A 88 20.63 -7.15 -7.90
N LEU A 89 20.91 -6.86 -6.62
CA LEU A 89 22.24 -7.02 -6.02
C LEU A 89 22.72 -8.47 -6.08
N SER A 90 21.86 -9.43 -5.76
CA SER A 90 22.20 -10.86 -5.82
C SER A 90 22.59 -11.30 -7.24
N LEU A 91 21.93 -10.75 -8.26
CA LEU A 91 22.22 -11.05 -9.66
C LEU A 91 23.57 -10.46 -10.09
N GLU A 92 23.90 -9.25 -9.64
CA GLU A 92 25.21 -8.63 -9.88
C GLU A 92 26.34 -9.43 -9.22
N ALA A 93 26.17 -9.80 -7.95
CA ALA A 93 27.11 -10.65 -7.22
C ALA A 93 27.36 -11.99 -7.96
N TYR A 94 26.28 -12.64 -8.43
CA TYR A 94 26.40 -13.87 -9.20
C TYR A 94 27.14 -13.67 -10.53
N LYS A 95 26.90 -12.57 -11.25
CA LYS A 95 27.63 -12.25 -12.50
C LYS A 95 29.12 -12.08 -12.26
N ILE A 96 29.50 -11.38 -11.19
CA ILE A 96 30.91 -11.18 -10.81
C ILE A 96 31.56 -12.51 -10.49
N GLN A 97 30.94 -13.31 -9.62
CA GLN A 97 31.43 -14.64 -9.26
C GLN A 97 31.59 -15.55 -10.49
N ARG A 98 30.60 -15.56 -11.38
CA ARG A 98 30.64 -16.35 -12.62
C ARG A 98 31.76 -15.92 -13.56
N LYS A 99 32.06 -14.62 -13.66
CA LYS A 99 33.20 -14.12 -14.46
C LYS A 99 34.52 -14.64 -13.89
N ILE A 100 34.71 -14.54 -12.58
CA ILE A 100 35.90 -15.03 -11.88
C ILE A 100 36.08 -16.55 -12.09
N THR A 101 35.01 -17.33 -11.90
CA THR A 101 35.08 -18.79 -12.09
C THR A 101 35.39 -19.19 -13.53
N LYS A 102 34.92 -18.42 -14.53
CA LYS A 102 35.24 -18.69 -15.93
C LYS A 102 36.69 -18.34 -16.27
N SER A 103 37.22 -17.23 -15.76
CA SER A 103 38.62 -16.85 -16.01
C SER A 103 39.63 -17.78 -15.32
N LEU A 104 39.24 -18.45 -14.23
CA LEU A 104 40.09 -19.45 -13.56
C LEU A 104 40.08 -20.82 -14.25
N LYS A 105 39.11 -21.08 -15.14
CA LYS A 105 38.97 -22.35 -15.87
C LYS A 105 39.43 -22.27 -17.34
N ALA A 106 39.74 -21.07 -17.83
CA ALA A 106 40.26 -20.81 -19.16
C ALA A 106 41.78 -20.70 -19.10
#